data_AF-A0A1R3JZW3-F1
#
_entry.id   AF-A0A1R3JZW3-F1
#
_cell.length_a   1.000
_cell.length_b   1.000
_cell.length_c   1.000
_cell.angle_alpha   90.00
_cell.angle_beta   90.00
_cell.angle_gamma   90.00
#
_symmetry.space_group_name_H-M   'P 1'
#
loop_
_entity.id
_entity.type
_entity.pdbx_description
1 polymer ?
#
loop_
_entity_poly.entity_id
_entity_poly.type
_entity_poly.pdbx_seq_one_letter_code
_entity_poly.pdbx_strand_id
1 'polypeptide(L)'
;MEDLIGHKGEKTLSEIGFTGQIVSMGHQACGALELWNYPSWLRDLIIQDIDGKERPDHVDLAALDIYRDRERKVARYNQFRRTLLLIPISKWEDLTDDKEAIQTLNEVYGDDVEELDLLVGLMDEKKIKGFAISETAFVLFLLMASRRLEADKFFTSNFNEEKYTKKEFEWVNKTESLKDVLDRHYPQITKKWMNSSSAFSVWDSPPNGSNFIPLYLRFPYSRSQQQ
;
A
#
# COMPACT_ATOMS: atom_id res chain seq x y z
N MET A 1 -5.82 5.90 -17.93
CA MET A 1 -5.41 4.78 -17.05
C MET A 1 -5.49 3.46 -17.80
N GLU A 2 -6.60 3.16 -18.48
CA GLU A 2 -6.75 1.96 -19.33
C GLU A 2 -5.65 1.81 -20.40
N ASP A 3 -5.12 2.92 -20.92
CA ASP A 3 -4.02 2.92 -21.90
C ASP A 3 -2.66 2.56 -21.31
N LEU A 4 -2.55 2.45 -19.97
CA LEU A 4 -1.30 2.24 -19.23
C LEU A 4 -1.20 0.85 -18.61
N ILE A 5 -2.10 -0.07 -18.94
CA ILE A 5 -2.14 -1.44 -18.39
C ILE A 5 -2.03 -2.50 -19.50
N GLY A 6 -1.51 -3.67 -19.15
CA GLY A 6 -1.41 -4.82 -20.06
C GLY A 6 -0.56 -4.55 -21.31
N HIS A 7 -0.86 -5.24 -22.41
CA HIS A 7 -0.11 -5.11 -23.67
C HIS A 7 -0.22 -3.70 -24.29
N LYS A 8 -1.33 -3.00 -24.04
CA LYS A 8 -1.52 -1.61 -24.47
C LYS A 8 -0.58 -0.68 -23.70
N GLY A 9 -0.49 -0.87 -22.38
CA GLY A 9 0.42 -0.15 -21.50
C GLY A 9 1.88 -0.22 -21.93
N GLU A 10 2.37 -1.41 -22.31
CA GLU A 10 3.74 -1.58 -22.81
C GLU A 10 4.02 -0.73 -24.07
N LYS A 11 3.05 -0.65 -24.99
CA LYS A 11 3.17 0.20 -26.18
C LYS A 11 3.17 1.68 -25.80
N THR A 12 2.24 2.10 -24.95
CA THR A 12 2.15 3.48 -24.48
C THR A 12 3.42 3.89 -23.72
N LEU A 13 3.98 3.00 -22.89
CA LEU A 13 5.23 3.25 -22.18
C LEU A 13 6.41 3.46 -23.13
N SER A 14 6.45 2.76 -24.27
CA SER A 14 7.48 2.94 -25.28
C SER A 14 7.44 4.33 -25.94
N GLU A 15 6.25 4.94 -26.01
CA GLU A 15 6.05 6.30 -26.54
C GLU A 15 6.38 7.37 -25.49
N ILE A 16 5.99 7.16 -24.22
CA ILE A 16 6.26 8.07 -23.11
C ILE A 16 7.74 8.07 -22.73
N GLY A 17 8.37 6.88 -22.74
CA GLY A 17 9.72 6.64 -22.28
C GLY A 17 9.87 6.60 -20.76
N PHE A 18 10.91 5.93 -20.28
CA PHE A 18 11.15 5.70 -18.84
C PHE A 18 11.21 7.01 -18.02
N THR A 19 11.95 8.01 -18.50
CA THR A 19 12.11 9.28 -17.78
C THR A 19 10.80 10.05 -17.67
N GLY A 20 10.02 10.12 -18.75
CA GLY A 20 8.69 10.75 -18.72
C GLY A 20 7.80 10.07 -17.68
N GLN A 21 7.73 8.74 -17.75
CA GLN A 21 6.88 7.96 -16.86
C GLN A 21 7.27 8.12 -15.38
N ILE A 22 8.55 7.93 -15.03
CA ILE A 22 8.98 7.93 -13.62
C ILE A 22 8.88 9.31 -12.98
N VAL A 23 9.16 10.38 -13.75
CA VAL A 23 9.01 11.76 -13.26
C VAL A 23 7.54 12.08 -13.03
N SER A 24 6.66 11.71 -13.95
CA SER A 24 5.21 11.88 -13.78
C SER A 24 4.68 11.12 -12.57
N MET A 25 5.08 9.85 -12.40
CA MET A 25 4.72 9.05 -11.22
C MET A 25 5.21 9.69 -9.92
N GLY A 26 6.44 10.22 -9.92
CA GLY A 26 7.00 10.91 -8.75
C GLY A 26 6.21 12.17 -8.35
N HIS A 27 5.59 12.88 -9.30
CA HIS A 27 4.83 14.12 -9.04
C HIS A 27 3.35 13.89 -8.77
N GLN A 28 2.87 12.65 -8.80
CA GLN A 28 1.46 12.35 -8.64
C GLN A 28 1.22 11.57 -7.35
N ALA A 29 0.33 12.07 -6.49
CA ALA A 29 -0.15 11.33 -5.34
C ALA A 29 -0.95 10.10 -5.79
N CYS A 30 -0.81 8.99 -5.08
CA CYS A 30 -1.68 7.83 -5.25
C CYS A 30 -3.04 8.04 -4.57
N GLY A 31 -4.02 7.21 -4.93
CA GLY A 31 -5.32 7.19 -4.25
C GLY A 31 -5.19 6.67 -2.82
N ALA A 32 -6.00 7.21 -1.90
CA ALA A 32 -6.10 6.72 -0.53
C ALA A 32 -6.86 5.38 -0.46
N LEU A 33 -6.53 4.55 0.53
CA LEU A 33 -7.22 3.28 0.78
C LEU A 33 -8.47 3.51 1.62
N GLU A 34 -9.49 4.10 1.02
CA GLU A 34 -10.77 4.44 1.66
C GLU A 34 -11.94 3.88 0.83
N LEU A 35 -13.15 3.89 1.41
CA LEU A 35 -14.37 3.60 0.66
C LEU A 35 -14.55 4.58 -0.53
N TRP A 36 -15.31 4.15 -1.53
CA TRP A 36 -15.59 4.87 -2.78
C TRP A 36 -14.36 5.36 -3.57
N ASN A 37 -13.20 4.72 -3.37
CA ASN A 37 -11.98 5.03 -4.11
C ASN A 37 -11.45 3.86 -4.96
N TYR A 38 -12.28 2.84 -5.23
CA TYR A 38 -11.93 1.75 -6.13
C TYR A 38 -12.06 2.22 -7.60
N PRO A 39 -11.00 2.18 -8.41
CA PRO A 39 -11.05 2.72 -9.77
C PRO A 39 -12.09 2.04 -10.67
N SER A 40 -12.90 2.82 -11.39
CA SER A 40 -13.96 2.31 -12.26
C SER A 40 -13.44 1.40 -13.38
N TRP A 41 -12.28 1.70 -13.94
CA TRP A 41 -11.65 0.90 -15.01
C TRP A 41 -11.18 -0.49 -14.54
N LEU A 42 -11.09 -0.74 -13.23
CA LEU A 42 -10.84 -2.09 -12.71
C LEU A 42 -12.12 -2.94 -12.60
N ARG A 43 -13.29 -2.35 -12.82
CA ARG A 43 -14.58 -3.04 -12.75
C ARG A 43 -15.01 -3.69 -14.08
N ASP A 44 -14.22 -3.49 -15.13
CA ASP A 44 -14.34 -4.16 -16.42
C ASP A 44 -12.94 -4.42 -16.99
N LEU A 45 -12.18 -5.28 -16.30
CA LEU A 45 -10.76 -5.49 -16.56
C LEU A 45 -10.52 -6.72 -17.45
N ILE A 46 -9.69 -6.53 -18.49
CA ILE A 46 -9.07 -7.63 -19.23
C ILE A 46 -7.97 -8.24 -18.36
N ILE A 47 -8.19 -9.48 -17.92
CA ILE A 47 -7.21 -10.22 -17.11
C ILE A 47 -6.30 -11.07 -17.98
N GLN A 48 -5.11 -11.39 -17.46
CA GLN A 48 -4.12 -12.24 -18.14
C GLN A 48 -4.05 -13.64 -17.52
N ASP A 49 -3.64 -14.63 -18.30
CA ASP A 49 -3.21 -15.92 -17.79
C ASP A 49 -1.76 -15.89 -17.27
N ILE A 50 -1.23 -17.06 -16.89
CA ILE A 50 0.12 -17.17 -16.31
C ILE A 50 1.23 -16.79 -17.31
N ASP A 51 0.95 -16.88 -18.61
CA ASP A 51 1.89 -16.55 -19.68
C ASP A 51 1.74 -15.08 -20.14
N GLY A 52 0.88 -14.31 -19.46
CA GLY A 52 0.62 -12.91 -19.77
C GLY A 52 -0.35 -12.71 -20.95
N LYS A 53 -1.02 -13.76 -21.42
CA LYS A 53 -1.98 -13.66 -22.53
C LYS A 53 -3.34 -13.20 -22.01
N GLU A 54 -3.93 -12.23 -22.70
CA GLU A 54 -5.28 -11.73 -22.41
C GLU A 54 -6.34 -12.83 -22.52
N ARG A 55 -7.20 -12.90 -21.51
CA ARG A 55 -8.37 -13.78 -21.49
C ARG A 55 -9.59 -13.04 -22.07
N PRO A 56 -10.49 -13.76 -22.76
CA PRO A 56 -11.68 -13.15 -23.35
C PRO A 56 -12.71 -12.71 -22.31
N ASP A 57 -12.73 -13.36 -21.14
CA ASP A 57 -13.68 -13.07 -20.06
C ASP A 57 -13.15 -11.96 -19.18
N HIS A 58 -13.79 -10.79 -19.25
CA HIS A 58 -13.50 -9.65 -18.39
C HIS A 58 -13.98 -9.89 -16.96
N VAL A 59 -13.44 -9.10 -16.03
CA VAL A 59 -13.72 -9.24 -14.61
C VAL A 59 -14.00 -7.87 -13.98
N ASP A 60 -15.05 -7.80 -13.16
CA ASP A 60 -15.18 -6.75 -12.13
C ASP A 60 -14.28 -7.13 -10.95
N LEU A 61 -13.10 -6.50 -10.86
CA LEU A 61 -12.10 -6.88 -9.86
C LEU A 61 -12.55 -6.55 -8.44
N ALA A 62 -13.34 -5.48 -8.24
CA ALA A 62 -13.88 -5.14 -6.92
C ALA A 62 -14.83 -6.24 -6.41
N ALA A 63 -15.71 -6.73 -7.29
CA ALA A 63 -16.60 -7.84 -6.96
C ALA A 63 -15.83 -9.15 -6.78
N LEU A 64 -14.81 -9.40 -7.61
CA LEU A 64 -14.00 -10.60 -7.52
C LEU A 64 -13.20 -10.65 -6.22
N ASP A 65 -12.60 -9.54 -5.77
CA ASP A 65 -11.81 -9.50 -4.54
C ASP A 65 -12.64 -9.90 -3.31
N ILE A 66 -13.87 -9.36 -3.19
CA ILE A 66 -14.84 -9.77 -2.15
C ILE A 66 -15.15 -11.26 -2.24
N TYR A 67 -15.43 -11.75 -3.46
CA TYR A 67 -15.70 -13.17 -3.67
C TYR A 67 -14.52 -14.05 -3.26
N ARG A 68 -13.29 -13.67 -3.60
CA ARG A 68 -12.08 -14.45 -3.34
C ARG A 68 -11.77 -14.59 -1.87
N ASP A 69 -11.96 -13.54 -1.07
CA ASP A 69 -11.76 -13.63 0.38
C ASP A 69 -12.72 -14.65 1.00
N ARG A 70 -14.00 -14.59 0.61
CA ARG A 70 -15.04 -15.54 1.05
C ARG A 70 -14.75 -16.97 0.58
N GLU A 71 -14.44 -17.15 -0.70
CA GLU A 71 -14.14 -18.45 -1.32
C GLU A 71 -12.95 -19.14 -0.64
N ARG A 72 -11.90 -18.36 -0.33
CA ARG A 72 -10.69 -18.85 0.35
C ARG A 72 -10.87 -19.01 1.85
N LYS A 73 -12.08 -18.74 2.37
CA LYS A 73 -12.44 -18.85 3.79
C LYS A 73 -11.55 -17.98 4.68
N VAL A 74 -11.11 -16.84 4.15
CA VAL A 74 -10.53 -15.78 4.98
C VAL A 74 -11.64 -15.26 5.90
N ALA A 75 -11.33 -15.08 7.17
CA ALA A 75 -12.31 -14.56 8.13
C ALA A 75 -12.78 -13.17 7.69
N ARG A 76 -14.09 -12.92 7.83
CA ARG A 76 -14.68 -11.58 7.68
C ARG A 76 -14.15 -10.64 8.75
N TYR A 77 -14.34 -9.33 8.57
CA TYR A 77 -13.61 -8.29 9.29
C TYR A 77 -13.59 -8.49 10.81
N ASN A 78 -14.76 -8.68 11.44
CA ASN A 78 -14.81 -8.73 12.90
C ASN A 78 -14.17 -10.00 13.47
N GLN A 79 -14.39 -11.15 12.81
CA GLN A 79 -13.72 -12.39 13.19
C GLN A 79 -12.21 -12.34 12.91
N PHE A 80 -11.78 -11.67 11.85
CA PHE A 80 -10.37 -11.46 11.53
C PHE A 80 -9.67 -10.65 12.64
N ARG A 81 -10.31 -9.58 13.14
CA ARG A 81 -9.83 -8.82 14.30
C ARG A 81 -9.66 -9.70 15.53
N ARG A 82 -10.66 -10.54 15.87
CA ARG A 82 -10.55 -11.48 16.99
C ARG A 82 -9.38 -12.45 16.84
N THR A 83 -9.14 -12.96 15.63
CA THR A 83 -8.00 -13.85 15.35
C THR A 83 -6.66 -13.14 15.55
N LEU A 84 -6.59 -11.84 15.30
CA LEU A 84 -5.41 -11.00 15.58
C LEU A 84 -5.37 -10.45 17.02
N LEU A 85 -6.28 -10.90 17.90
CA LEU A 85 -6.42 -10.41 19.28
C LEU A 85 -6.72 -8.91 19.39
N LEU A 86 -7.33 -8.33 18.35
CA LEU A 86 -7.84 -6.97 18.34
C LEU A 86 -9.27 -6.94 18.89
N ILE A 87 -9.64 -5.81 19.51
CA ILE A 87 -11.00 -5.60 20.02
C ILE A 87 -11.98 -5.56 18.83
N PRO A 88 -12.98 -6.45 18.76
CA PRO A 88 -13.97 -6.41 17.69
C PRO A 88 -14.84 -5.15 17.80
N ILE A 89 -15.39 -4.71 16.67
CA ILE A 89 -16.41 -3.65 16.65
C ILE A 89 -17.76 -4.20 17.13
N SER A 90 -18.58 -3.35 17.73
CA SER A 90 -19.94 -3.68 18.19
C SER A 90 -21.03 -2.96 17.41
N LYS A 91 -20.67 -1.89 16.69
CA LYS A 91 -21.52 -1.03 15.86
C LYS A 91 -20.66 -0.32 14.82
N TRP A 92 -21.28 0.25 13.79
CA TRP A 92 -20.58 0.90 12.68
C TRP A 92 -19.75 2.12 13.12
N GLU A 93 -20.19 2.85 14.14
CA GLU A 93 -19.46 4.00 14.70
C GLU A 93 -18.14 3.62 15.38
N ASP A 94 -17.92 2.33 15.70
CA ASP A 94 -16.63 1.87 16.19
C ASP A 94 -15.59 1.73 15.05
N LEU A 95 -16.06 1.65 13.78
CA LEU A 95 -15.23 1.48 12.59
C LEU A 95 -14.81 2.81 11.97
N THR A 96 -15.77 3.73 11.81
CA THR A 96 -15.59 5.00 11.10
C THR A 96 -16.44 6.11 11.73
N ASP A 97 -16.03 7.38 11.54
CA ASP A 97 -16.81 8.57 11.92
C ASP A 97 -17.66 9.12 10.75
N ASP A 98 -17.55 8.52 9.56
CA ASP A 98 -18.27 8.96 8.36
C ASP A 98 -19.72 8.47 8.37
N LYS A 99 -20.65 9.42 8.48
CA LYS A 99 -22.09 9.13 8.57
C LYS A 99 -22.66 8.55 7.28
N GLU A 100 -22.14 8.96 6.11
CA GLU A 100 -22.58 8.41 4.83
C GLU A 100 -22.09 6.97 4.68
N ALA A 101 -20.89 6.67 5.17
CA ALA A 101 -20.35 5.32 5.17
C ALA A 101 -21.15 4.42 6.10
N ILE A 102 -21.41 4.87 7.33
CA ILE A 102 -22.25 4.15 8.30
C ILE A 102 -23.64 3.85 7.71
N GLN A 103 -24.28 4.83 7.07
CA GLN A 103 -25.58 4.61 6.44
C GLN A 103 -25.48 3.53 5.34
N THR A 104 -24.49 3.64 4.46
CA THR A 104 -24.30 2.68 3.36
C THR A 104 -23.99 1.27 3.87
N LEU A 105 -23.17 1.16 4.91
CA LEU A 105 -22.88 -0.13 5.56
C LEU A 105 -24.15 -0.74 6.16
N ASN A 106 -25.00 0.08 6.80
CA ASN A 106 -26.28 -0.39 7.32
C ASN A 106 -27.22 -0.85 6.20
N GLU A 107 -27.25 -0.14 5.07
CA GLU A 107 -28.06 -0.54 3.90
C GLU A 107 -27.60 -1.88 3.30
N VAL A 108 -26.29 -2.16 3.29
CA VAL A 108 -25.72 -3.38 2.67
C VAL A 108 -25.71 -4.58 3.62
N TYR A 109 -25.33 -4.37 4.89
CA TYR A 109 -25.09 -5.43 5.88
C TYR A 109 -26.15 -5.47 7.00
N GLY A 110 -27.05 -4.49 7.06
CA GLY A 110 -27.98 -4.33 8.18
C GLY A 110 -27.26 -3.88 9.47
N ASP A 111 -27.74 -4.37 10.61
CA ASP A 111 -27.09 -4.13 11.90
C ASP A 111 -26.07 -5.22 12.28
N ASP A 112 -25.84 -6.21 11.41
CA ASP A 112 -24.95 -7.34 11.68
C ASP A 112 -23.49 -7.06 11.26
N VAL A 113 -22.71 -6.55 12.22
CA VAL A 113 -21.27 -6.27 12.03
C VAL A 113 -20.43 -7.53 11.73
N GLU A 114 -20.94 -8.74 11.99
CA GLU A 114 -20.22 -9.98 11.69
C GLU A 114 -20.19 -10.29 10.19
N GLU A 115 -21.15 -9.77 9.43
CA GLU A 115 -21.23 -9.95 7.99
C GLU A 115 -20.34 -8.97 7.20
N LEU A 116 -19.70 -8.00 7.86
CA LEU A 116 -18.81 -7.05 7.17
C LEU A 116 -17.62 -7.76 6.51
N ASP A 117 -17.52 -7.67 5.18
CA ASP A 117 -16.39 -8.22 4.44
C ASP A 117 -15.05 -7.60 4.87
N LEU A 118 -14.00 -8.42 4.86
CA LEU A 118 -12.68 -8.00 5.31
C LEU A 118 -12.18 -6.77 4.52
N LEU A 119 -12.18 -6.84 3.18
CA LEU A 119 -11.73 -5.74 2.34
C LEU A 119 -12.47 -4.42 2.65
N VAL A 120 -13.79 -4.47 2.83
CA VAL A 120 -14.61 -3.28 3.13
C VAL A 120 -14.19 -2.69 4.48
N GLY A 121 -14.09 -3.52 5.53
CA GLY A 121 -13.65 -3.05 6.84
C GLY A 121 -12.22 -2.49 6.82
N LEU A 122 -11.29 -3.08 6.06
CA LEU A 122 -9.93 -2.55 5.93
C LEU A 122 -9.87 -1.18 5.25
N MET A 123 -10.76 -0.91 4.29
CA MET A 123 -10.83 0.39 3.62
C MET A 123 -11.50 1.43 4.51
N ASP A 124 -12.55 1.08 5.25
CA ASP A 124 -13.35 2.03 6.04
C ASP A 124 -12.81 2.29 7.46
N GLU A 125 -11.95 1.40 7.98
CA GLU A 125 -11.38 1.57 9.32
C GLU A 125 -10.62 2.89 9.45
N LYS A 126 -11.02 3.68 10.45
CA LYS A 126 -10.41 4.97 10.79
C LYS A 126 -8.91 4.82 11.00
N LYS A 127 -8.14 5.51 10.16
CA LYS A 127 -6.68 5.37 10.13
C LYS A 127 -6.00 6.13 11.26
N ILE A 128 -4.95 5.53 11.80
CA ILE A 128 -4.00 6.19 12.70
C ILE A 128 -3.34 7.35 11.93
N LYS A 129 -3.16 8.50 12.57
CA LYS A 129 -2.54 9.67 11.93
C LYS A 129 -1.17 9.30 11.34
N GLY A 130 -1.02 9.53 10.04
CA GLY A 130 0.20 9.23 9.28
C GLY A 130 0.25 7.82 8.68
N PHE A 131 -0.73 6.97 8.96
CA PHE A 131 -0.85 5.66 8.32
C PHE A 131 -1.69 5.78 7.04
N ALA A 132 -1.27 5.07 6.00
CA ALA A 132 -2.04 4.90 4.77
C ALA A 132 -2.90 3.63 4.76
N ILE A 133 -2.70 2.73 5.74
CA ILE A 133 -3.41 1.46 5.91
C ILE A 133 -4.11 1.43 7.27
N SER A 134 -5.09 0.54 7.42
CA SER A 134 -5.77 0.30 8.70
C SER A 134 -4.85 -0.35 9.75
N GLU A 135 -5.21 -0.23 11.04
CA GLU A 135 -4.51 -0.92 12.13
C GLU A 135 -4.64 -2.44 11.97
N THR A 136 -5.83 -2.92 11.58
CA THR A 136 -6.06 -4.35 11.32
C THR A 136 -5.08 -4.91 10.28
N ALA A 137 -4.88 -4.21 9.16
CA ALA A 137 -3.88 -4.61 8.17
C ALA A 137 -2.45 -4.50 8.74
N PHE A 138 -2.15 -3.41 9.45
CA PHE A 138 -0.83 -3.15 10.02
C PHE A 138 -0.34 -4.27 10.95
N VAL A 139 -1.20 -4.84 11.80
CA VAL A 139 -0.81 -5.93 12.70
C VAL A 139 -0.38 -7.18 11.92
N LEU A 140 -1.05 -7.49 10.80
CA LEU A 140 -0.60 -8.56 9.91
C LEU A 140 0.72 -8.21 9.24
N PHE A 141 0.88 -6.96 8.77
CA PHE A 141 2.14 -6.47 8.21
C PHE A 141 3.30 -6.57 9.19
N LEU A 142 3.09 -6.25 10.47
CA LEU A 142 4.12 -6.31 11.51
C LEU A 142 4.72 -7.72 11.62
N LEU A 143 3.86 -8.74 11.69
CA LEU A 143 4.29 -10.13 11.74
C LEU A 143 4.94 -10.56 10.42
N MET A 144 4.24 -10.34 9.30
CA MET A 144 4.65 -10.92 8.02
C MET A 144 5.85 -10.21 7.40
N ALA A 145 6.03 -8.90 7.62
CA ALA A 145 7.22 -8.18 7.18
C ALA A 145 8.47 -8.65 7.90
N SER A 146 8.39 -8.82 9.23
CA SER A 146 9.48 -9.41 10.02
C SER A 146 9.76 -10.84 9.56
N ARG A 147 8.71 -11.65 9.38
CA ARG A 147 8.82 -13.03 8.94
C ARG A 147 9.52 -13.21 7.60
N ARG A 148 9.25 -12.32 6.63
CA ARG A 148 9.89 -12.38 5.30
C ARG A 148 11.41 -12.24 5.36
N LEU A 149 11.93 -11.50 6.33
CA LEU A 149 13.38 -11.35 6.52
C LEU A 149 13.94 -12.45 7.43
N GLU A 150 13.32 -12.69 8.59
CA GLU A 150 13.86 -13.61 9.59
C GLU A 150 13.84 -15.08 9.13
N ALA A 151 12.91 -15.45 8.26
CA ALA A 151 12.73 -16.84 7.81
C ALA A 151 13.55 -17.16 6.56
N ASP A 152 14.16 -16.17 5.91
CA ASP A 152 14.99 -16.37 4.73
C ASP A 152 16.47 -16.46 5.12
N LYS A 153 17.12 -17.55 4.75
CA LYS A 153 18.56 -17.75 4.97
C LYS A 153 19.38 -16.62 4.35
N PHE A 154 18.98 -16.06 3.21
CA PHE A 154 19.73 -15.03 2.49
C PHE A 154 19.65 -13.64 3.15
N PHE A 155 18.71 -13.43 4.08
CA PHE A 155 18.67 -12.25 4.95
C PHE A 155 19.15 -12.54 6.38
N THR A 156 19.53 -13.79 6.68
CA THR A 156 19.99 -14.22 8.00
C THR A 156 21.35 -14.92 7.92
N SER A 157 21.39 -16.25 8.00
CA SER A 157 22.63 -17.05 8.11
C SER A 157 23.57 -16.90 6.91
N ASN A 158 23.03 -16.61 5.72
CA ASN A 158 23.76 -16.43 4.48
C ASN A 158 23.89 -14.96 4.06
N PHE A 159 23.48 -13.99 4.89
CA PHE A 159 23.70 -12.57 4.60
C PHE A 159 25.11 -12.15 5.00
N ASN A 160 26.10 -12.55 4.20
CA ASN A 160 27.54 -12.32 4.47
C ASN A 160 28.37 -12.26 3.17
N GLU A 161 29.63 -11.82 3.29
CA GLU A 161 30.55 -11.67 2.15
C GLU A 161 30.91 -13.00 1.45
N GLU A 162 30.76 -14.16 2.11
CA GLU A 162 31.02 -15.45 1.45
C GLU A 162 29.97 -15.73 0.37
N LYS A 163 28.71 -15.40 0.63
CA LYS A 163 27.59 -15.65 -0.30
C LYS A 163 27.37 -14.52 -1.31
N TYR A 164 27.64 -13.27 -0.92
CA TYR A 164 27.43 -12.07 -1.74
C TYR A 164 28.73 -11.49 -2.33
N THR A 165 29.88 -12.12 -2.10
CA THR A 165 31.20 -11.48 -2.28
C THR A 165 31.34 -10.20 -1.45
N LYS A 166 32.57 -9.72 -1.26
CA LYS A 166 32.80 -8.45 -0.57
C LYS A 166 32.14 -7.26 -1.27
N LYS A 167 32.21 -7.23 -2.60
CA LYS A 167 31.74 -6.09 -3.41
C LYS A 167 30.22 -5.98 -3.42
N GLU A 168 29.48 -7.08 -3.55
CA GLU A 168 28.01 -7.03 -3.59
C GLU A 168 27.43 -6.86 -2.18
N PHE A 169 28.07 -7.43 -1.16
CA PHE A 169 27.69 -7.17 0.23
C PHE A 169 27.84 -5.68 0.59
N GLU A 170 28.95 -5.05 0.19
CA GLU A 170 29.14 -3.61 0.34
C GLU A 170 28.13 -2.80 -0.48
N TRP A 171 27.75 -3.27 -1.68
CA TRP A 171 26.73 -2.62 -2.51
C TRP A 171 25.37 -2.57 -1.81
N VAL A 172 24.93 -3.68 -1.24
CA VAL A 172 23.66 -3.76 -0.49
C VAL A 172 23.72 -2.84 0.73
N ASN A 173 24.78 -2.93 1.54
CA ASN A 173 24.94 -2.13 2.77
C ASN A 173 25.20 -0.63 2.55
N LYS A 174 25.36 -0.18 1.30
CA LYS A 174 25.49 1.25 0.96
C LYS A 174 24.26 1.82 0.26
N THR A 175 23.27 0.98 -0.05
CA THR A 175 22.07 1.38 -0.79
C THR A 175 20.90 1.45 0.17
N GLU A 176 20.50 2.66 0.57
CA GLU A 176 19.51 2.86 1.62
C GLU A 176 18.10 3.14 1.06
N SER A 177 18.01 3.55 -0.21
CA SER A 177 16.77 4.08 -0.77
C SER A 177 16.59 3.82 -2.26
N LEU A 178 15.34 3.92 -2.73
CA LEU A 178 15.04 3.96 -4.17
C LEU A 178 15.71 5.16 -4.86
N LYS A 179 15.93 6.28 -4.13
CA LYS A 179 16.68 7.43 -4.64
C LYS A 179 18.11 7.04 -5.03
N ASP A 180 18.80 6.27 -4.21
CA ASP A 180 20.19 5.84 -4.51
C ASP A 180 20.25 4.96 -5.77
N VAL A 181 19.22 4.17 -6.01
CA VAL A 181 19.09 3.37 -7.25
C VAL A 181 18.83 4.28 -8.45
N LEU A 182 17.91 5.24 -8.34
CA LEU A 182 17.64 6.22 -9.40
C LEU A 182 18.88 7.08 -9.71
N ASP A 183 19.61 7.54 -8.69
CA ASP A 183 20.83 8.33 -8.86
C ASP A 183 21.92 7.56 -9.62
N ARG A 184 21.99 6.24 -9.41
CA ARG A 184 22.98 5.37 -10.05
C ARG A 184 22.74 5.18 -11.55
N HIS A 185 21.48 5.06 -11.95
CA HIS A 185 21.11 4.74 -13.34
C HIS A 185 20.64 5.96 -14.14
N TYR A 186 20.04 6.94 -13.47
CA TYR A 186 19.46 8.15 -14.06
C TYR A 186 19.76 9.40 -13.20
N PRO A 187 21.04 9.77 -13.04
CA PRO A 187 21.48 10.81 -12.08
C PRO A 187 20.85 12.20 -12.29
N GLN A 188 20.34 12.48 -13.48
CA GLN A 188 19.71 13.77 -13.78
C GLN A 188 18.26 13.85 -13.30
N ILE A 189 17.58 12.72 -13.07
CA ILE A 189 16.16 12.70 -12.72
C ILE A 189 15.95 13.32 -11.35
N THR A 190 16.58 12.76 -10.33
CA THR A 190 16.45 13.24 -8.95
C THR A 190 17.00 14.65 -8.79
N LYS A 191 18.13 14.96 -9.43
CA LYS A 191 18.75 16.29 -9.39
C LYS A 191 17.85 17.39 -9.94
N LYS A 192 17.10 17.11 -11.01
CA LYS A 192 16.28 18.11 -11.71
C LYS A 192 14.84 18.16 -11.18
N TRP A 193 14.30 17.02 -10.77
CA TRP A 193 12.85 16.87 -10.59
C TRP A 193 12.44 16.40 -9.20
N MET A 194 13.37 16.13 -8.28
CA MET A 194 13.02 15.65 -6.94
C MET A 194 13.51 16.61 -5.85
N ASN A 195 12.54 17.22 -5.16
CA ASN A 195 12.73 18.07 -3.99
C ASN A 195 12.52 17.31 -2.66
N SER A 196 11.69 16.27 -2.68
CA SER A 196 11.42 15.42 -1.52
C SER A 196 12.66 14.67 -1.03
N SER A 197 12.66 14.30 0.25
CA SER A 197 13.72 13.47 0.85
C SER A 197 13.66 12.00 0.43
N SER A 198 12.48 11.51 0.03
CA SER A 198 12.23 10.14 -0.39
C SER A 198 11.64 10.10 -1.81
N ALA A 199 12.10 9.15 -2.62
CA ALA A 199 11.55 8.91 -3.96
C ALA A 199 10.13 8.32 -3.96
N PHE A 200 9.60 7.92 -2.79
CA PHE A 200 8.22 7.45 -2.61
C PHE A 200 7.26 8.54 -2.13
N SER A 201 7.77 9.71 -1.72
CA SER A 201 6.94 10.90 -1.47
C SER A 201 6.56 11.56 -2.80
N VAL A 202 5.60 12.48 -2.80
CA VAL A 202 5.38 13.35 -3.98
C VAL A 202 6.62 14.25 -4.14
N TRP A 203 7.24 14.23 -5.32
CA TRP A 203 8.60 14.73 -5.55
C TRP A 203 8.75 16.24 -5.41
N ASP A 204 7.68 17.02 -5.60
CA ASP A 204 7.68 18.47 -5.39
C ASP A 204 7.43 18.88 -3.92
N SER A 205 7.16 17.91 -3.04
CA SER A 205 6.97 18.17 -1.61
C SER A 205 8.20 18.84 -1.00
N PRO A 206 8.03 19.78 -0.06
CA PRO A 206 9.17 20.32 0.68
C PRO A 206 9.89 19.19 1.43
N PRO A 207 11.22 19.27 1.57
CA PRO A 207 11.95 18.29 2.36
C PRO A 207 11.46 18.28 3.81
N ASN A 208 11.54 17.11 4.45
CA ASN A 208 11.11 16.95 5.83
C ASN A 208 11.84 17.95 6.75
N GLY A 209 11.06 18.70 7.55
CA GLY A 209 11.63 19.57 8.57
C GLY A 209 12.38 18.77 9.63
N SER A 210 13.51 19.33 10.11
CA SER A 210 14.28 18.73 11.20
C SER A 210 13.47 18.75 12.50
N ASN A 211 13.34 17.60 13.15
CA ASN A 211 12.82 17.50 14.52
C ASN A 211 13.98 17.21 15.47
N PHE A 212 14.31 18.22 16.29
CA PHE A 212 15.43 18.19 17.23
C PHE A 212 15.17 17.33 18.48
N ILE A 213 13.93 16.87 18.70
CA ILE A 213 13.64 15.88 19.75
C ILE A 213 14.15 14.51 19.26
N PRO A 214 14.99 13.81 20.05
CA PRO A 214 15.47 12.47 19.72
C PRO A 214 14.32 11.52 19.38
N LEU A 215 14.48 10.68 18.35
CA LEU A 215 13.39 9.87 17.77
C LEU A 215 12.62 9.06 18.82
N TYR A 216 13.31 8.40 19.74
CA TYR A 216 12.69 7.60 20.81
C TYR A 216 12.05 8.41 21.94
N LEU A 217 12.19 9.74 21.93
CA LEU A 217 11.61 10.67 22.90
C LEU A 217 10.48 11.53 22.30
N ARG A 218 10.07 11.25 21.06
CA ARG A 218 8.98 11.98 20.39
C ARG A 218 7.62 11.46 20.88
N PHE A 219 6.70 12.37 21.18
CA PHE A 219 5.32 12.04 21.50
C PHE A 219 4.42 12.33 20.29
N PRO A 220 3.47 11.43 19.95
CA PRO A 220 2.45 11.72 18.95
C PRO A 220 1.56 12.89 19.43
N TYR A 221 1.41 13.92 18.61
CA TYR A 221 0.48 15.02 18.91
C TYR A 221 -0.98 14.55 18.79
N SER A 222 -1.75 14.61 19.89
CA SER A 222 -3.22 14.51 19.86
C SER A 222 -3.82 15.84 19.41
N ARG A 223 -4.86 15.81 18.56
CA ARG A 223 -5.58 17.02 18.08
C ARG A 223 -6.25 17.85 19.19
N SER A 224 -6.15 17.45 20.46
CA SER A 224 -6.73 18.15 21.60
C SER A 224 -5.98 19.41 22.06
N GLN A 225 -4.92 19.84 21.36
CA GLN A 225 -4.14 21.06 21.70
C GLN A 225 -4.11 22.10 20.56
N GLN A 226 -5.02 22.00 19.58
CA GLN A 226 -5.28 23.04 18.59
C GLN A 226 -6.72 23.56 18.76
N GLN A 227 -6.96 24.28 19.86
CA GLN A 227 -8.05 25.24 20.04
C GLN A 227 -7.45 26.53 20.60
#